data_AF-A0AAE3FUM8-F1
#
_entry.id   AF-A0AAE3FUM8-F1
#
_cell.length_a   1.000
_cell.length_b   1.000
_cell.length_c   1.000
_cell.angle_alpha   90.00
_cell.angle_beta   90.00
_cell.angle_gamma   90.00
#
_symmetry.space_group_name_H-M   'P 1'
#
loop_
_entity.id
_entity.type
_entity.pdbx_description
1 polymer ?
#
loop_
_entity_poly.entity_id
_entity_poly.type
_entity_poly.pdbx_seq_one_letter_code
_entity_poly.pdbx_strand_id
1 'polypeptide(L)' 'MKSTRKGLRDGELFKDNYERIKCKSCDQTLKKKNDPAEVFSVRTCPDCGAEWKELR' A
#
# COMPACT_ATOMS: atom_id res chain seq x y z
N MET A 1 -7.78 2.08 -8.31
CA MET A 1 -6.62 1.85 -7.44
C MET A 1 -5.62 2.99 -7.59
N LYS A 2 -5.31 3.72 -6.52
CA LYS A 2 -4.28 4.78 -6.51
C LYS A 2 -2.88 4.18 -6.39
N SER A 3 -1.82 4.94 -6.65
CA SER A 3 -0.46 4.48 -6.31
C SER A 3 -0.16 4.64 -4.82
N THR A 4 0.77 3.85 -4.28
CA THR A 4 1.25 3.99 -2.90
C THR A 4 1.79 5.39 -2.62
N ARG A 5 2.50 5.99 -3.60
CA ARG A 5 2.96 7.38 -3.53
C ARG A 5 1.81 8.38 -3.38
N LYS A 6 0.72 8.19 -4.13
CA LYS A 6 -0.47 9.04 -4.04
C LYS A 6 -1.20 8.83 -2.70
N GLY A 7 -1.33 7.58 -2.23
CA GLY A 7 -1.91 7.27 -0.92
C GLY A 7 -1.14 7.89 0.24
N LEU A 8 0.19 7.94 0.17
CA LEU A 8 1.03 8.65 1.15
C LEU A 8 0.79 10.16 1.13
N ARG A 9 0.68 10.78 -0.05
CA ARG A 9 0.40 12.22 -0.18
C ARG A 9 -1.01 12.60 0.27
N ASP A 10 -2.00 11.77 -0.06
CA ASP A 10 -3.40 11.99 0.32
C ASP A 10 -3.63 11.70 1.82
N GLY A 11 -2.60 11.20 2.52
CA GLY A 11 -2.68 10.84 3.93
C GLY A 11 -3.57 9.63 4.19
N GLU A 12 -3.78 8.76 3.20
CA GLU A 12 -4.47 7.46 3.36
C GLU A 12 -3.50 6.38 3.86
N LEU A 13 -2.20 6.58 3.59
CA LEU A 13 -1.10 5.71 3.99
C LEU A 13 -0.10 6.52 4.80
N PHE A 14 0.67 5.83 5.65
CA PHE A 14 1.82 6.40 6.33
C PHE A 14 2.94 5.36 6.43
N LYS A 15 4.16 5.82 6.71
CA LYS A 15 5.30 4.94 7.00
C LYS A 15 5.48 4.82 8.51
N ASP A 16 5.71 3.60 9.00
CA ASP A 16 6.16 3.39 10.37
C ASP A 16 7.67 3.66 10.54
N ASN A 17 8.17 3.47 11.76
CA ASN A 17 9.60 3.65 12.10
C ASN A 17 10.55 2.71 11.35
N TYR A 18 10.03 1.67 10.69
CA TYR A 18 10.77 0.71 9.88
C TYR A 18 10.51 0.93 8.37
N GLU A 19 9.99 2.10 8.01
CA GLU A 19 9.60 2.48 6.65
C GLU A 19 8.55 1.57 5.99
N ARG A 20 7.81 0.78 6.78
CA ARG A 20 6.74 -0.07 6.25
C ARG A 20 5.52 0.78 5.98
N ILE A 21 4.89 0.54 4.83
CA ILE A 21 3.67 1.25 4.45
C ILE A 21 2.50 0.64 5.24
N LYS A 22 1.88 1.48 6.07
CA LYS A 22 0.69 1.17 6.85
C LYS A 22 -0.52 1.91 6.31
N CYS A 23 -1.68 1.29 6.45
CA CYS A 23 -2.96 1.91 6.21
C CYS A 23 -3.31 2.84 7.37
N LYS A 24 -3.66 4.10 7.09
CA LYS A 24 -3.98 5.07 8.15
C LYS A 24 -5.30 4.75 8.86
N SER A 25 -6.27 4.15 8.17
CA SER A 25 -7.58 3.84 8.78
C SER A 25 -7.52 2.66 9.74
N CYS A 26 -6.61 1.71 9.54
CA CYS A 26 -6.59 0.43 10.28
C CYS A 26 -5.28 0.21 11.07
N ASP A 27 -4.29 1.09 10.90
CA ASP A 27 -2.92 0.96 11.45
C ASP A 27 -2.18 -0.33 11.03
N GLN A 28 -2.73 -1.09 10.07
CA GLN A 28 -2.14 -2.34 9.61
C GLN A 28 -1.12 -2.14 8.52
N THR A 29 -0.10 -2.99 8.55
CA THR A 29 0.92 -3.07 7.49
C THR A 29 0.29 -3.65 6.23
N LEU A 30 0.49 -2.99 5.09
CA LEU A 30 -0.02 -3.50 3.82
C LEU A 30 0.71 -4.76 3.40
N LYS A 31 -0.05 -5.78 3.00
CA LYS A 31 0.48 -6.98 2.34
C LYS A 31 0.85 -6.63 0.90
N LYS A 32 1.89 -7.28 0.37
CA LYS A 32 2.33 -7.09 -1.02
C LYS A 32 2.01 -8.34 -1.83
N LYS A 33 1.35 -8.18 -2.98
CA LYS A 33 1.15 -9.19 -4.01
C LYS A 33 1.93 -8.77 -5.24
N ASN A 34 2.80 -9.65 -5.72
CA ASN A 34 3.59 -9.41 -6.93
C ASN A 34 3.12 -10.40 -8.00
N ASP A 35 2.69 -9.88 -9.15
CA ASP A 35 2.29 -10.70 -10.28
C ASP A 35 3.43 -10.68 -11.32
N PRO A 36 3.97 -11.84 -11.72
CA PRO A 36 5.08 -11.90 -12.69
C PRO A 36 4.71 -11.37 -14.09
N ALA A 37 3.41 -11.28 -14.43
CA ALA A 37 2.96 -10.72 -15.69
C ALA A 37 2.82 -9.19 -15.67
N GLU A 38 2.88 -8.56 -14.49
CA GLU A 38 2.65 -7.13 -14.30
C GLU A 38 3.94 -6.38 -13.97
N VAL A 39 4.03 -5.13 -14.44
CA VAL A 39 5.15 -4.22 -14.13
C VAL A 39 5.01 -3.51 -12.78
N PHE A 40 3.96 -3.82 -12.02
CA PHE A 40 3.67 -3.24 -10.72
C PHE A 40 3.34 -4.34 -9.70
N SER A 41 3.56 -4.03 -8.42
CA SER A 41 3.02 -4.84 -7.33
C SER A 41 1.77 -4.18 -6.77
N VAL A 42 0.88 -4.98 -6.20
CA VAL A 42 -0.30 -4.50 -5.48
C VAL A 42 -0.04 -4.58 -3.99
N ARG A 43 -0.31 -3.50 -3.27
CA ARG A 43 -0.33 -3.47 -1.81
C ARG A 43 -1.76 -3.45 -1.32
N THR A 44 -2.12 -4.35 -0.42
CA THR A 44 -3.49 -4.53 0.07
C THR A 44 -3.53 -4.46 1.59
N CYS A 45 -4.46 -3.68 2.15
CA CYS A 45 -4.71 -3.69 3.58
C CYS A 45 -5.49 -4.95 3.96
N PRO A 46 -5.04 -5.75 4.94
CA PRO A 46 -5.73 -6.98 5.32
C PRO A 46 -7.10 -6.73 5.98
N ASP A 47 -7.33 -5.55 6.57
CA ASP A 47 -8.56 -5.27 7.33
C ASP A 47 -9.64 -4.58 6.50
N CYS A 48 -9.31 -3.46 5.85
CA CYS A 48 -10.29 -2.72 5.04
C CYS A 48 -10.32 -3.15 3.57
N GLY A 49 -9.43 -4.07 3.16
CA GLY A 49 -9.35 -4.58 1.78
C GLY A 49 -8.89 -3.54 0.75
N ALA A 50 -8.57 -2.31 1.17
CA ALA A 50 -8.13 -1.27 0.25
C ALA A 50 -6.82 -1.64 -0.44
N GLU A 51 -6.69 -1.21 -1.69
CA GLU A 51 -5.59 -1.60 -2.57
C GLU A 51 -4.88 -0.39 -3.17
N TRP A 52 -3.55 -0.51 -3.32
CA TRP A 52 -2.68 0.50 -3.92
C TRP A 52 -1.67 -0.13 -4.85
N LYS A 53 -1.37 0.54 -5.97
CA LYS A 53 -0.32 0.12 -6.91
C LYS A 53 1.05 0.62 -6.44
N GLU A 54 2.02 -0.27 -6.38
CA GLU A 54 3.42 0.04 -6.15
C GLU A 54 4.19 -0.18 -7.45
N LEU A 55 4.49 0.92 -8.14
CA LEU A 55 5.39 0.91 -9.29
C LEU A 55 6.83 0.72 -8.78
N ARG A 56 7.58 -0.17 -9.43
CA ARG A 56 8.98 -0.45 -9.10
C ARG A 56 9.89 0.71 -9.50
#